data_AF-A0A222FEL7-F1
#
_entry.id   AF-A0A222FEL7-F1
#
_cell.length_a   1.000
_cell.length_b   1.000
_cell.length_c   1.000
_cell.angle_alpha   90.00
_cell.angle_beta   90.00
_cell.angle_gamma   90.00
#
_symmetry.space_group_name_H-M   'P 1'
#
loop_
_entity.id
_entity.type
_entity.pdbx_description
1 polymer ?
#
loop_
_entity_poly.entity_id
_entity_poly.type
_entity_poly.pdbx_seq_one_letter_code
_entity_poly.pdbx_strand_id
1 'polypeptide(L)'
;MKWLLITLAVALAGCASQPAAQDKIQPEVQRMAQQNGESRQPVLLRLTQAASESQLQQLRDLGVVLGAVTGPIVSASIPTVQLSSVAALPFVERIEASRQRPKKH
;
A
#
# COMPACT_ATOMS: atom_id res chain seq x y z
N MET A 1 32.14 -28.55 -41.62
CA MET A 1 31.00 -27.63 -41.45
C MET A 1 29.94 -28.41 -40.70
N LYS A 2 29.37 -28.05 -39.55
CA LYS A 2 29.21 -26.79 -38.85
C LYS A 2 28.81 -27.20 -37.42
N TRP A 3 29.48 -26.68 -36.41
CA TRP A 3 29.31 -27.06 -35.01
C TRP A 3 27.94 -26.62 -34.46
N LEU A 4 27.45 -27.38 -33.47
CA LEU A 4 26.16 -27.21 -32.80
C LEU A 4 25.94 -25.77 -32.31
N LEU A 5 24.72 -25.29 -32.53
CA LEU A 5 24.21 -24.00 -32.11
C LEU A 5 24.21 -23.87 -30.59
N ILE A 6 24.83 -22.76 -30.16
CA ILE A 6 24.95 -22.30 -28.79
C ILE A 6 23.59 -21.87 -28.26
N THR A 7 23.28 -22.41 -27.08
CA THR A 7 22.23 -22.00 -26.15
C THR A 7 22.32 -20.50 -25.85
N LEU A 8 21.30 -19.72 -26.18
CA LEU A 8 21.07 -18.42 -25.53
C LEU A 8 19.62 -17.94 -25.72
N ALA A 9 18.80 -18.19 -24.71
CA ALA A 9 17.58 -17.42 -24.49
C ALA A 9 17.60 -16.94 -23.03
N VAL A 10 18.46 -15.96 -22.76
CA VAL A 10 18.36 -15.13 -21.56
C VAL A 10 17.15 -14.23 -21.78
N ALA A 11 16.01 -14.65 -21.22
CA ALA A 11 14.82 -13.82 -21.15
C ALA A 11 15.11 -12.66 -20.18
N LEU A 12 15.14 -11.47 -20.77
CA LEU A 12 15.27 -10.19 -20.12
C LEU A 12 14.12 -9.91 -19.14
N ALA A 13 14.52 -9.44 -17.97
CA ALA A 13 13.92 -8.32 -17.24
C ALA A 13 12.38 -8.26 -17.11
N GLY A 14 11.90 -8.68 -15.94
CA GLY A 14 10.63 -8.22 -15.36
C GLY A 14 10.82 -8.00 -13.86
N CYS A 15 10.94 -6.74 -13.47
CA CYS A 15 11.15 -6.21 -12.13
C CYS A 15 10.50 -7.00 -10.97
N ALA A 16 11.27 -7.84 -10.28
CA ALA A 16 10.94 -8.32 -8.94
C ALA A 16 11.65 -7.43 -7.91
N SER A 17 11.31 -6.15 -7.88
CA SER A 17 11.88 -5.18 -6.95
C SER A 17 10.78 -4.48 -6.18
N GLN A 18 9.99 -5.25 -5.40
CA GLN A 18 9.47 -4.85 -4.08
C GLN A 18 8.41 -5.84 -3.56
N PRO A 19 8.80 -6.89 -2.82
CA PRO A 19 7.84 -7.67 -2.03
C PRO A 19 7.60 -7.09 -0.62
N ALA A 20 8.56 -6.35 -0.04
CA ALA A 20 8.47 -5.93 1.36
C ALA A 20 7.41 -4.84 1.64
N ALA A 21 7.20 -3.92 0.70
CA ALA A 21 6.16 -2.89 0.85
C ALA A 21 4.76 -3.48 0.62
N GLN A 22 4.61 -4.46 -0.28
CA GLN A 22 3.32 -5.11 -0.52
C GLN A 22 2.89 -6.02 0.63
N ASP A 23 3.83 -6.64 1.36
CA ASP A 23 3.52 -7.48 2.54
C ASP A 23 2.75 -6.73 3.63
N LYS A 24 3.01 -5.42 3.77
CA LYS A 24 2.30 -4.57 4.73
C LYS A 24 0.86 -4.27 4.32
N ILE A 25 0.49 -4.45 3.05
CA ILE A 25 -0.86 -4.18 2.54
C ILE A 25 -1.69 -5.45 2.66
N GLN A 26 -2.72 -5.44 3.51
CA GLN A 26 -3.59 -6.61 3.64
C GLN A 26 -4.25 -6.99 2.30
N PRO A 27 -4.43 -8.30 2.01
CA PRO A 27 -5.07 -8.76 0.78
C PRO A 27 -6.49 -8.22 0.57
N GLU A 28 -7.21 -7.92 1.66
CA GLU A 28 -8.54 -7.30 1.59
C GLU A 28 -8.49 -5.89 0.98
N VAL A 29 -7.49 -5.07 1.34
CA VAL A 29 -7.29 -3.72 0.76
C VAL A 29 -6.96 -3.81 -0.73
N GLN A 30 -6.11 -4.78 -1.11
CA GLN A 30 -5.78 -5.01 -2.52
C GLN A 30 -7.00 -5.42 -3.34
N ARG A 31 -7.86 -6.29 -2.77
CA ARG A 31 -9.14 -6.66 -3.40
C ARG A 31 -10.06 -5.47 -3.53
N MET A 32 -10.21 -4.63 -2.50
CA MET A 32 -11.04 -3.42 -2.57
C MET A 32 -10.55 -2.45 -3.67
N ALA A 33 -9.23 -2.24 -3.75
CA ALA A 33 -8.60 -1.43 -4.80
C ALA A 33 -8.90 -1.95 -6.22
N GLN A 34 -8.94 -3.27 -6.40
CA GLN A 34 -9.24 -3.90 -7.69
C GLN A 34 -10.74 -3.93 -8.01
N GLN A 35 -11.60 -4.11 -7.00
CA GLN A 35 -13.03 -4.34 -7.16
C GLN A 35 -13.85 -3.06 -7.26
N ASN A 36 -13.55 -2.06 -6.45
CA ASN A 36 -14.41 -0.89 -6.34
C ASN A 36 -14.10 0.17 -7.42
N GLY A 37 -12.92 0.11 -8.05
CA GLY A 37 -12.45 1.17 -8.95
C GLY A 37 -12.37 2.55 -8.29
N GLU A 38 -12.55 2.61 -6.96
CA GLU A 38 -12.56 3.84 -6.20
C GLU A 38 -11.19 4.48 -6.26
N SER A 39 -11.17 5.79 -6.52
CA SER A 39 -9.93 6.57 -6.60
C SER A 39 -9.15 6.54 -5.28
N ARG A 40 -9.83 6.24 -4.17
CA ARG A 40 -9.28 6.18 -2.82
C ARG A 40 -9.86 5.00 -2.04
N GLN A 41 -9.03 4.37 -1.23
CA GLN A 41 -9.39 3.23 -0.38
C GLN A 41 -9.49 3.66 1.08
N PRO A 42 -10.64 3.45 1.76
CA PRO A 42 -10.77 3.66 3.18
C PRO A 42 -10.02 2.55 3.94
N VAL A 43 -9.05 2.93 4.76
CA VAL A 43 -8.15 2.01 5.46
C VAL A 43 -7.89 2.43 6.90
N LEU A 44 -7.38 1.48 7.68
CA LEU A 44 -6.70 1.73 8.94
C LEU A 44 -5.20 1.53 8.72
N LEU A 45 -4.42 2.55 9.04
CA LEU A 45 -2.97 2.48 9.09
C LEU A 45 -2.55 2.10 10.51
N ARG A 46 -1.84 0.99 10.63
CA ARG A 46 -1.10 0.64 11.84
C ARG A 46 0.32 1.14 11.67
N LEU A 47 0.71 2.02 12.58
CA LEU A 47 2.05 2.56 12.64
C LEU A 47 2.84 1.81 13.71
N THR A 48 4.17 1.81 13.58
CA THR A 48 5.06 1.17 14.56
C THR A 48 5.00 1.82 15.95
N GLN A 49 4.53 3.06 16.03
CA GLN A 49 4.36 3.84 17.25
C GLN A 49 3.32 4.94 17.04
N ALA A 50 3.02 5.73 18.08
CA ALA A 50 2.12 6.88 17.96
C ALA A 50 2.60 7.85 16.87
N ALA A 51 1.66 8.29 16.03
CA ALA A 51 1.98 9.14 14.88
C ALA A 51 2.54 10.49 15.34
N SER A 52 3.71 10.87 14.84
CA SER A 52 4.22 12.24 14.99
C SER A 52 3.58 13.18 13.96
N GLU A 53 3.54 14.48 14.23
CA GLU A 53 3.07 15.48 13.27
C GLU A 53 3.81 15.42 11.93
N SER A 54 5.12 15.16 11.95
CA SER A 54 5.92 14.99 10.73
C SER A 54 5.49 13.78 9.90
N GLN A 55 5.15 12.66 10.55
CA GLN A 55 4.65 11.45 9.87
C GLN A 55 3.25 11.68 9.30
N LEU A 56 2.38 12.36 10.04
CA LEU A 56 1.06 12.76 9.56
C LEU A 56 1.18 13.71 8.36
N GLN A 57 2.11 14.65 8.39
CA GLN A 57 2.37 15.53 7.25
C GLN A 57 2.86 14.74 6.03
N GLN A 58 3.80 13.82 6.21
CA GLN A 58 4.28 12.97 5.12
C GLN A 58 3.16 12.13 4.49
N LEU A 59 2.19 11.65 5.27
CA LEU A 59 1.00 10.98 4.74
C LEU A 59 0.12 11.96 3.92
N ARG A 60 -0.10 13.19 4.42
CA ARG A 60 -0.86 14.22 3.70
C ARG A 60 -0.20 14.59 2.37
N ASP A 61 1.12 14.68 2.33
CA ASP A 61 1.89 15.00 1.13
C ASP A 61 1.75 13.91 0.05
N LEU A 62 1.52 12.65 0.46
CA LEU A 62 1.15 11.54 -0.43
C LEU A 62 -0.33 11.55 -0.83
N GLY A 63 -1.08 12.60 -0.50
CA GLY A 63 -2.50 12.76 -0.82
C GLY A 63 -3.43 11.92 0.06
N VAL A 64 -2.92 11.33 1.15
CA VAL A 64 -3.73 10.59 2.12
C VAL A 64 -4.60 11.57 2.90
N VAL A 65 -5.89 11.30 2.94
CA VAL A 65 -6.81 12.04 3.81
C VAL A 65 -6.85 11.35 5.16
N LEU A 66 -6.43 12.07 6.20
CA LEU A 66 -6.39 11.57 7.56
C LEU A 66 -7.75 11.75 8.24
N GLY A 67 -8.19 10.72 8.96
CA GLY A 67 -9.33 10.73 9.86
C GLY A 67 -8.85 10.73 11.31
N ALA A 68 -9.51 9.93 12.16
CA ALA A 68 -9.14 9.81 13.57
C ALA A 68 -7.73 9.22 13.75
N VAL A 69 -6.97 9.81 14.67
CA VAL A 69 -5.65 9.34 15.11
C VAL A 69 -5.77 8.90 16.57
N THR A 70 -5.53 7.63 16.85
CA THR A 70 -5.62 7.05 18.19
C THR A 70 -4.38 6.21 18.46
N GLY A 71 -3.40 6.81 19.15
CA GLY A 71 -2.11 6.18 19.39
C GLY A 71 -1.44 5.78 18.05
N PRO A 72 -1.07 4.51 17.86
CA PRO A 72 -0.43 4.03 16.62
C PRO A 72 -1.43 3.76 15.47
N ILE A 73 -2.73 3.97 15.67
CA ILE A 73 -3.75 3.67 14.67
C ILE A 73 -4.25 4.97 14.04
N VAL A 74 -4.23 5.04 12.71
CA VAL A 74 -4.75 6.18 11.95
C VAL A 74 -5.81 5.70 10.98
N SER A 75 -7.04 6.18 11.12
CA SER A 75 -8.05 6.03 10.07
C SER A 75 -7.68 6.95 8.91
N ALA A 76 -7.70 6.44 7.69
CA ALA A 76 -7.28 7.20 6.53
C ALA A 76 -8.01 6.77 5.25
N SER A 77 -7.94 7.63 4.24
CA SER A 77 -8.33 7.32 2.86
C SER A 77 -7.14 7.54 1.94
N ILE A 78 -6.59 6.46 1.41
CA ILE A 78 -5.36 6.47 0.60
C ILE A 78 -5.73 6.39 -0.89
N PRO A 79 -5.19 7.28 -1.75
CA PRO A 79 -5.34 7.11 -3.20
C PRO A 79 -4.85 5.74 -3.65
N THR A 80 -5.61 5.02 -4.47
CA THR A 80 -5.27 3.65 -4.88
C THR A 80 -3.85 3.56 -5.48
N VAL A 81 -3.47 4.58 -6.26
CA VAL A 81 -2.13 4.71 -6.87
C VAL A 81 -0.99 4.95 -5.86
N GLN A 82 -1.31 5.39 -4.64
CA GLN A 82 -0.34 5.68 -3.58
C GLN A 82 -0.26 4.57 -2.51
N LEU A 83 -1.04 3.48 -2.62
CA LEU A 83 -1.03 2.38 -1.65
C LEU A 83 0.38 1.82 -1.43
N SER A 84 1.12 1.58 -2.50
CA SER A 84 2.51 1.08 -2.41
C SER A 84 3.46 2.10 -1.80
N SER A 85 3.30 3.39 -2.12
CA SER A 85 4.10 4.48 -1.55
C SER A 85 3.90 4.60 -0.04
N VAL A 86 2.64 4.53 0.42
CA VAL A 86 2.32 4.57 1.85
C VAL A 86 2.86 3.33 2.56
N ALA A 87 2.75 2.15 1.95
CA ALA A 87 3.27 0.92 2.54
C ALA A 87 4.81 0.89 2.62
N ALA A 88 5.49 1.56 1.69
CA ALA A 88 6.95 1.70 1.70
C ALA A 88 7.46 2.59 2.86
N LEU A 89 6.59 3.35 3.54
CA LEU A 89 6.99 4.19 4.65
C LEU A 89 7.53 3.34 5.82
N PRO A 90 8.66 3.74 6.45
CA PRO A 90 9.33 2.94 7.46
C PRO A 90 8.52 2.84 8.78
N PHE A 91 7.69 3.84 9.05
CA PHE A 91 6.84 3.89 10.25
C PHE A 91 5.46 3.25 10.04
N VAL A 92 5.13 2.83 8.81
CA VAL A 92 3.90 2.07 8.53
C VAL A 92 4.21 0.59 8.73
N GLU A 93 3.51 -0.02 9.68
CA GLU A 93 3.59 -1.44 9.99
C GLU A 93 2.63 -2.24 9.12
N ARG A 94 1.38 -1.77 9.00
CA ARG A 94 0.33 -2.48 8.24
C ARG A 94 -0.75 -1.53 7.72
N ILE A 95 -1.33 -1.87 6.58
CA ILE A 95 -2.49 -1.21 5.97
C ILE A 95 -3.65 -2.20 5.94
N GLU A 96 -4.72 -1.89 6.66
CA GLU A 96 -5.88 -2.76 6.87
C GLU A 96 -7.13 -2.14 6.25
N ALA A 97 -8.05 -2.97 5.76
CA ALA A 97 -9.32 -2.49 5.24
C ALA A 97 -10.13 -1.84 6.37
N SER A 98 -10.58 -0.60 6.17
CA SER A 98 -11.48 0.02 7.12
C SER A 98 -12.84 -0.63 6.95
N ARG A 99 -13.22 -1.52 7.88
CA ARG A 99 -14.58 -2.06 7.97
C ARG A 99 -15.52 -0.98 8.53
N GLN A 100 -15.57 0.19 7.89
CA GLN A 100 -16.65 1.12 8.11
C GLN A 100 -17.91 0.46 7.56
N ARG A 101 -18.67 -0.16 8.46
CA ARG A 101 -20.02 -0.61 8.18
C ARG A 101 -20.78 0.61 7.63
N PRO A 102 -21.27 0.59 6.39
CA PRO A 102 -22.10 1.69 5.91
C PRO A 102 -23.27 1.81 6.89
N LYS A 103 -23.44 3.00 7.50
CA LYS A 103 -24.66 3.29 8.26
C LYS A 103 -25.81 3.19 7.25
N LYS A 104 -26.59 2.11 7.32
CA LYS A 104 -27.88 2.05 6.66
C LYS A 104 -28.70 3.20 7.25
N HIS A 105 -28.96 4.21 6.43
CA HIS A 105 -29.99 5.22 6.69
C HIS A 105 -31.36 4.61 6.44
#